data_AF-A0A9P1DQP9-F1
#
_entry.id   AF-A0A9P1DQP9-F1
#
_cell.length_a   1.000
_cell.length_b   1.000
_cell.length_c   1.000
_cell.angle_alpha   90.00
_cell.angle_beta   90.00
_cell.angle_gamma   90.00
#
_symmetry.space_group_name_H-M   'P 1'
#
loop_
_entity.id
_entity.type
_entity.pdbx_description
1 polymer ?
#
loop_
_entity_poly.entity_id
_entity_poly.type
_entity_poly.pdbx_seq_one_letter_code
_entity_poly.pdbx_strand_id
1 'polypeptide(L)'
;MLLIAKGIMSGVSAHEIAQAAQRDVQGARDGKRFPDLEKLASLEQGRNLLRSVHDRLRRQSTLPEPVKVAMPYTDGLHEADILLPHEWFAAMSEDDFNWERTICPNADRLPDFWQAWESHPGMMHHPMKRFDSWQRKFIPISLHGDEVPVMGVGKIWSRSVLSITWMSMLANGLGAKMADIVFYIWAIFEKNSLPSSTGTVGTMQTLWRVLRWSFQCILNESHTTLCAVPCFLSRQSFLAR
;
A
#
# COMPACT_ATOMS: atom_id res chain seq x y z
N MET A 1 14.26 -1.03 29.71
CA MET A 1 13.71 -0.62 31.03
C MET A 1 13.33 0.86 31.07
N LEU A 2 14.27 1.81 30.89
CA LEU A 2 13.97 3.25 30.95
C LEU A 2 12.91 3.73 29.93
N LEU A 3 12.92 3.20 28.70
CA LEU A 3 11.96 3.57 27.65
C LEU A 3 10.55 3.02 27.90
N ILE A 4 10.43 1.87 28.57
CA ILE A 4 9.14 1.29 28.99
C ILE A 4 8.56 2.17 30.11
N ALA A 5 9.37 2.52 31.10
CA ALA A 5 8.97 3.39 32.20
C ALA A 5 8.54 4.80 31.73
N LYS A 6 9.08 5.26 30.59
CA LYS A 6 8.68 6.52 29.94
C LYS A 6 7.49 6.38 28.98
N GLY A 7 6.92 5.19 28.82
CA GLY A 7 5.80 4.92 27.90
C GLY A 7 6.16 5.02 26.42
N ILE A 8 7.46 5.09 26.07
CA ILE A 8 7.93 5.22 24.68
C ILE A 8 7.90 3.87 23.95
N MET A 9 7.99 2.77 24.70
CA MET A 9 8.01 1.40 24.18
C MET A 9 7.02 0.53 24.96
N SER A 10 6.22 -0.26 24.25
CA SER A 10 5.29 -1.21 24.88
C SER A 10 6.04 -2.36 25.57
N GLY A 11 5.41 -2.98 26.57
CA GLY A 11 5.96 -4.17 27.23
C GLY A 11 6.16 -5.35 26.27
N VAL A 12 5.26 -5.51 25.29
CA VAL A 12 5.37 -6.54 24.24
C VAL A 12 6.59 -6.30 23.37
N SER A 13 6.76 -5.08 22.85
CA SER A 13 7.90 -4.72 22.02
C SER A 13 9.23 -4.90 22.77
N ALA A 14 9.26 -4.57 24.06
CA ALA A 14 10.44 -4.78 24.88
C ALA A 14 10.78 -6.26 25.06
N HIS A 15 9.78 -7.12 25.23
CA HIS A 15 9.95 -8.57 25.32
C HIS A 15 10.47 -9.16 24.01
N GLU A 16 9.90 -8.76 22.88
CA GLU A 16 10.34 -9.19 21.55
C GLU A 16 11.80 -8.77 21.26
N ILE A 17 12.17 -7.53 21.60
CA ILE A 17 13.55 -7.04 21.48
C ILE A 17 14.49 -7.87 22.36
N ALA A 18 14.09 -8.20 23.60
CA ALA A 18 14.91 -9.02 24.49
C ALA A 18 15.10 -10.45 23.95
N GLN A 19 14.05 -11.06 23.42
CA GLN A 19 14.13 -12.39 22.78
C GLN A 19 15.00 -12.37 21.51
N ALA A 20 14.92 -11.31 20.70
CA ALA A 20 15.79 -11.13 19.54
C ALA A 20 17.25 -10.97 19.97
N ALA A 21 17.53 -10.11 20.96
CA ALA A 21 18.87 -9.91 21.49
C ALA A 21 19.47 -11.19 22.08
N GLN A 22 18.69 -12.01 22.80
CA GLN A 22 19.16 -13.28 23.32
C GLN A 22 19.54 -14.27 22.21
N ARG A 23 18.73 -14.33 21.14
CA ARG A 23 19.03 -15.14 19.96
C ARG A 23 20.30 -14.66 19.25
N ASP A 24 20.50 -13.36 19.14
CA ASP A 24 21.69 -12.78 18.52
C ASP A 24 22.96 -13.06 19.36
N VAL A 25 22.88 -12.96 20.69
CA VAL A 25 23.99 -13.32 21.59
C VAL A 25 24.37 -14.79 21.45
N GLN A 26 23.38 -15.68 21.37
CA GLN A 26 23.65 -17.10 21.16
C GLN A 26 24.26 -17.35 19.78
N GLY A 27 23.69 -16.77 18.73
CA GLY A 27 24.22 -16.88 17.37
C GLY A 27 25.65 -16.33 17.25
N ALA A 28 25.98 -15.23 17.93
CA ALA A 28 27.32 -14.66 17.96
C ALA A 28 28.34 -15.63 18.59
N ARG A 29 27.96 -16.34 19.66
CA ARG A 29 28.80 -17.40 20.26
C ARG A 29 29.07 -18.54 19.29
N ASP A 30 28.11 -18.81 18.42
CA ASP A 30 28.20 -19.83 17.37
C ASP A 30 28.87 -19.29 16.08
N GLY A 31 29.49 -18.10 16.13
CA GLY A 31 30.24 -17.51 15.01
C GLY A 31 29.39 -16.79 13.96
N LYS A 32 28.08 -16.60 14.20
CA LYS A 32 27.20 -15.87 13.29
C LYS A 32 27.58 -14.38 13.26
N ARG A 33 27.72 -13.83 12.05
CA ARG A 33 27.92 -12.38 11.84
C ARG A 33 26.60 -11.65 11.68
N PHE A 34 26.61 -10.35 11.98
CA PHE A 34 25.44 -9.48 11.89
C PHE A 34 25.78 -8.26 11.04
N PRO A 35 25.88 -8.40 9.71
CA PRO A 35 26.36 -7.34 8.82
C PRO A 35 25.58 -6.04 8.94
N ASP A 36 24.26 -6.10 9.19
CA ASP A 36 23.44 -4.90 9.33
C ASP A 36 23.64 -4.21 10.69
N LEU A 37 23.88 -4.96 11.77
CA LEU A 37 24.28 -4.39 13.06
C LEU A 37 25.68 -3.79 12.98
N GLU A 38 26.61 -4.43 12.29
CA GLU A 38 27.96 -3.91 12.04
C GLU A 38 27.91 -2.61 11.21
N LYS A 39 27.10 -2.58 10.14
CA LYS A 39 26.85 -1.37 9.33
C LYS A 39 26.23 -0.24 10.17
N LEU A 40 25.28 -0.56 11.05
CA LEU A 40 24.67 0.41 11.95
C LEU A 40 25.67 0.96 12.98
N ALA A 41 26.47 0.09 13.58
CA ALA A 41 27.48 0.46 14.56
C ALA A 41 28.59 1.34 13.95
N SER A 42 28.85 1.22 12.64
CA SER A 42 29.80 2.08 11.93
C SER A 42 29.30 3.49 11.61
N LEU A 43 28.04 3.84 11.93
CA LEU A 43 27.53 5.18 11.67
C LEU A 43 28.15 6.19 12.63
N GLU A 44 28.86 7.18 12.08
CA GLU A 44 29.31 8.33 12.85
C GLU A 44 28.11 9.17 13.34
N GLN A 45 28.18 9.68 14.58
CA GLN A 45 27.14 10.56 15.13
C GLN A 45 27.14 11.92 14.41
N GLY A 46 26.42 11.99 13.29
CA GLY A 46 26.12 13.24 12.60
C GLY A 46 24.89 13.96 13.19
N ARG A 47 24.66 15.21 12.78
CA ARG A 47 23.51 16.04 13.20
C ARG A 47 22.13 15.36 13.03
N ASN A 48 22.01 14.38 12.12
CA ASN A 48 20.76 13.66 11.84
C ASN A 48 20.97 12.14 11.81
N LEU A 49 21.40 11.56 12.93
CA LEU A 49 21.61 10.11 13.08
C LEU A 49 20.38 9.28 12.65
N LEU A 50 19.16 9.76 12.93
CA LEU A 50 17.92 9.09 12.53
C LEU A 50 17.83 8.88 11.01
N ARG A 51 18.13 9.92 10.22
CA ARG A 51 18.13 9.83 8.75
C ARG A 51 19.20 8.87 8.27
N SER A 52 20.42 8.97 8.80
CA SER A 52 21.53 8.07 8.42
C SER A 52 21.25 6.61 8.75
N VAL A 53 20.60 6.33 9.89
CA VAL A 53 20.12 4.99 10.26
C VAL A 53 19.06 4.53 9.27
N HIS A 54 18.07 5.37 8.94
CA HIS A 54 17.03 5.02 7.96
C HIS A 54 17.60 4.77 6.57
N ASP A 55 18.53 5.59 6.08
CA ASP A 55 19.15 5.43 4.77
C ASP A 55 19.97 4.13 4.69
N ARG A 56 20.64 3.75 5.78
CA ARG A 56 21.47 2.54 5.83
C ARG A 56 20.68 1.26 6.04
N LEU A 57 19.57 1.34 6.77
CA LEU A 57 18.62 0.26 6.98
C LEU A 57 17.52 0.22 5.93
N ARG A 58 17.50 1.18 4.99
CA ARG A 58 16.54 1.21 3.90
C ARG A 58 16.69 -0.11 3.17
N ARG A 59 15.71 -0.99 3.36
CA ARG A 59 15.58 -2.18 2.52
C ARG A 59 15.46 -1.63 1.11
N GLN A 60 16.41 -2.00 0.26
CA GLN A 60 16.28 -1.73 -1.17
C GLN A 60 15.09 -2.56 -1.64
N SER A 61 13.95 -1.89 -1.76
CA SER A 61 12.79 -2.45 -2.40
C SER A 61 13.06 -2.39 -3.90
N THR A 62 12.79 -3.49 -4.60
CA THR A 62 12.72 -3.49 -6.07
C THR A 62 11.43 -2.83 -6.57
N LEU A 63 10.45 -2.64 -5.68
CA LEU A 63 9.21 -1.93 -6.00
C LEU A 63 9.47 -0.43 -6.21
N PRO A 64 8.73 0.21 -7.13
CA PRO A 64 8.90 1.62 -7.46
C PRO A 64 8.61 2.53 -6.27
N GLU A 65 9.33 3.65 -6.23
CA GLU A 65 9.04 4.74 -5.31
C GLU A 65 7.76 5.47 -5.74
N PRO A 66 6.98 6.05 -4.81
CA PRO A 66 5.83 6.87 -5.15
C PRO A 66 6.17 8.06 -6.06
N VAL A 67 5.26 8.41 -6.96
CA VAL A 67 5.41 9.58 -7.84
C VAL A 67 4.90 10.83 -7.15
N LYS A 68 5.67 11.92 -7.31
CA LYS A 68 5.32 13.26 -6.84
C LYS A 68 4.29 13.90 -7.75
N VAL A 69 3.11 14.18 -7.20
CA VAL A 69 2.00 14.85 -7.88
C VAL A 69 1.76 16.21 -7.24
N ALA A 70 1.68 17.25 -8.05
CA ALA A 70 1.22 18.56 -7.59
C ALA A 70 -0.26 18.48 -7.21
N MET A 71 -0.52 18.45 -5.90
CA MET A 71 -1.83 18.22 -5.30
C MET A 71 -2.36 19.53 -4.73
N PRO A 72 -3.58 19.95 -5.11
CA PRO A 72 -4.21 21.11 -4.50
C PRO A 72 -4.70 20.72 -3.10
N TYR A 73 -4.42 21.55 -2.11
CA TYR A 73 -4.89 21.46 -0.73
C TYR A 73 -5.55 22.79 -0.34
N THR A 74 -6.15 22.85 0.85
CA THR A 74 -6.81 24.06 1.36
C THR A 74 -5.86 25.25 1.54
N ASP A 75 -4.57 25.00 1.75
CA ASP A 75 -3.52 26.01 1.99
C ASP A 75 -2.63 26.28 0.77
N GLY A 76 -2.84 25.57 -0.35
CA GLY A 76 -2.09 25.81 -1.58
C GLY A 76 -1.80 24.53 -2.37
N LEU A 77 -0.89 24.64 -3.34
CA LEU A 77 -0.43 23.52 -4.15
C LEU A 77 0.82 22.92 -3.49
N HIS A 78 0.79 21.63 -3.16
CA HIS A 78 1.92 20.92 -2.55
C HIS A 78 2.19 19.59 -3.25
N GLU A 79 3.40 19.06 -3.12
CA GLU A 79 3.70 17.72 -3.60
C GLU A 79 3.03 16.66 -2.72
N ALA A 80 2.38 15.70 -3.36
CA ALA A 80 1.88 14.48 -2.75
C ALA A 80 2.62 13.29 -3.36
N ASP A 81 3.09 12.38 -2.51
CA ASP A 81 3.66 11.11 -2.94
C ASP A 81 2.51 10.11 -3.16
N ILE A 82 2.31 9.66 -4.39
CA ILE A 82 1.24 8.72 -4.77
C ILE A 82 1.88 7.46 -5.36
N LEU A 83 1.58 6.30 -4.76
CA LEU A 83 1.97 5.02 -5.37
C LEU A 83 1.12 4.79 -6.62
N LEU A 84 1.75 4.61 -7.77
CA LEU A 84 1.06 4.35 -9.03
C LEU A 84 0.79 2.85 -9.19
N PRO A 85 -0.48 2.41 -9.25
CA PRO A 85 -0.80 0.99 -9.46
C PRO A 85 -0.04 0.31 -10.62
N HIS A 86 0.02 0.91 -11.81
CA HIS A 86 0.65 0.25 -12.97
C HIS A 86 2.14 -0.02 -12.78
N GLU A 87 2.91 0.94 -12.29
CA GLU A 87 4.35 0.74 -12.02
C GLU A 87 4.54 -0.32 -10.93
N TRP A 88 3.71 -0.28 -9.90
CA TRP A 88 3.76 -1.26 -8.82
C TRP A 88 3.46 -2.68 -9.33
N PHE A 89 2.40 -2.85 -10.14
CA PHE A 89 2.05 -4.15 -10.72
C PHE A 89 3.11 -4.65 -11.69
N ALA A 90 3.71 -3.77 -12.50
CA ALA A 90 4.80 -4.12 -13.39
C ALA A 90 5.98 -4.69 -12.59
N ALA A 91 6.45 -3.97 -11.56
CA ALA A 91 7.54 -4.45 -10.72
C ALA A 91 7.19 -5.71 -9.92
N MET A 92 5.97 -5.80 -9.38
CA MET A 92 5.54 -6.96 -8.60
C MET A 92 5.40 -8.22 -9.46
N SER A 93 5.08 -8.07 -10.76
CA SER A 93 4.98 -9.21 -11.67
C SER A 93 6.31 -9.90 -11.96
N GLU A 94 7.44 -9.24 -11.62
CA GLU A 94 8.78 -9.82 -11.71
C GLU A 94 9.18 -10.59 -10.43
N ASP A 95 8.39 -10.51 -9.36
CA ASP A 95 8.61 -11.20 -8.08
C ASP A 95 7.55 -12.29 -7.88
N ASP A 96 7.78 -13.45 -8.49
CA ASP A 96 6.85 -14.60 -8.45
C ASP A 96 6.44 -14.98 -7.02
N PHE A 97 7.40 -14.98 -6.08
CA PHE A 97 7.15 -15.37 -4.69
C PHE A 97 6.16 -14.43 -4.02
N ASN A 98 6.37 -13.12 -4.10
CA ASN A 98 5.45 -12.17 -3.50
C ASN A 98 4.16 -12.02 -4.32
N TRP A 99 4.20 -12.19 -5.64
CA TRP A 99 3.04 -12.20 -6.51
C TRP A 99 2.05 -13.30 -6.13
N GLU A 100 2.52 -14.55 -6.02
CA GLU A 100 1.70 -15.67 -5.58
C GLU A 100 1.21 -15.44 -4.15
N ARG A 101 2.06 -14.96 -3.25
CA ARG A 101 1.67 -14.75 -1.85
C ARG A 101 0.58 -13.69 -1.66
N THR A 102 0.60 -12.61 -2.45
CA THR A 102 -0.17 -11.41 -2.13
C THR A 102 -1.19 -10.99 -3.19
N ILE A 103 -0.99 -11.38 -4.45
CA ILE A 103 -1.80 -10.95 -5.59
C ILE A 103 -2.60 -12.10 -6.18
N CYS A 104 -1.93 -13.16 -6.63
CA CYS A 104 -2.56 -14.28 -7.34
C CYS A 104 -2.08 -15.64 -6.79
N PRO A 105 -2.52 -16.04 -5.59
CA PRO A 105 -2.10 -17.31 -4.98
C PRO A 105 -2.57 -18.55 -5.74
N ASN A 106 -3.65 -18.44 -6.52
CA ASN A 106 -4.11 -19.52 -7.36
C ASN A 106 -4.92 -18.99 -8.56
N ALA A 107 -4.29 -18.90 -9.72
CA ALA A 107 -4.91 -18.40 -10.95
C ALA A 107 -6.08 -19.28 -11.45
N ASP A 108 -6.09 -20.58 -11.12
CA ASP A 108 -7.17 -21.50 -11.50
C ASP A 108 -8.50 -21.18 -10.80
N ARG A 109 -8.47 -20.38 -9.73
CA ARG A 109 -9.65 -19.92 -9.00
C ARG A 109 -10.28 -18.66 -9.60
N LEU A 110 -9.65 -18.02 -10.58
CA LEU A 110 -10.18 -16.82 -11.22
C LEU A 110 -11.53 -17.06 -11.92
N PRO A 111 -11.73 -18.14 -12.72
CA PRO A 111 -13.03 -18.40 -13.35
C PRO A 111 -14.16 -18.54 -12.33
N ASP A 112 -13.93 -19.26 -11.23
CA ASP A 112 -14.92 -19.44 -10.16
C ASP A 112 -15.31 -18.09 -9.52
N PHE A 113 -14.31 -17.24 -9.25
CA PHE A 113 -14.55 -15.90 -8.73
C PHE A 113 -15.43 -15.09 -9.69
N TRP A 114 -15.07 -15.06 -10.98
CA TRP A 114 -15.78 -14.26 -11.97
C TRP A 114 -17.16 -14.79 -12.29
N GLN A 115 -17.36 -16.10 -12.26
CA GLN A 115 -18.66 -16.72 -12.42
C GLN A 115 -19.61 -16.28 -11.30
N ALA A 116 -19.13 -16.23 -10.05
CA ALA A 116 -19.93 -15.75 -8.91
C ALA A 116 -20.32 -14.26 -9.05
N TRP A 117 -19.53 -13.47 -9.79
CA TRP A 117 -19.74 -12.03 -9.98
C TRP A 117 -20.38 -11.66 -11.31
N GLU A 118 -20.62 -12.62 -12.20
CA GLU A 118 -20.99 -12.33 -13.59
C GLU A 118 -22.27 -11.50 -13.72
N SER A 119 -23.24 -11.76 -12.83
CA SER A 119 -24.54 -11.09 -12.74
C SER A 119 -24.52 -9.77 -11.95
N HIS A 120 -23.38 -9.40 -11.33
CA HIS A 120 -23.29 -8.18 -10.54
C HIS A 120 -23.51 -6.94 -11.43
N PRO A 121 -24.27 -5.91 -10.99
CA PRO A 121 -24.53 -4.72 -11.81
C PRO A 121 -23.27 -4.01 -12.31
N GLY A 122 -22.21 -4.02 -11.52
CA GLY A 122 -20.90 -3.46 -11.89
C GLY A 122 -20.18 -4.21 -13.03
N MET A 123 -20.64 -5.41 -13.38
CA MET A 123 -20.11 -6.21 -14.48
C MET A 123 -20.86 -5.99 -15.80
N MET A 124 -21.96 -5.22 -15.80
CA MET A 124 -22.66 -4.83 -17.02
C MET A 124 -21.80 -3.87 -17.83
N HIS A 125 -21.51 -4.22 -19.08
CA HIS A 125 -20.63 -3.45 -19.99
C HIS A 125 -19.20 -3.20 -19.46
N HIS A 126 -18.74 -4.03 -18.52
CA HIS A 126 -17.41 -3.84 -17.94
C HIS A 126 -16.33 -3.99 -19.02
N PRO A 127 -15.38 -3.04 -19.14
CA PRO A 127 -14.46 -2.97 -20.28
C PRO A 127 -13.56 -4.21 -20.40
N MET A 128 -13.31 -4.92 -19.31
CA MET A 128 -12.50 -6.15 -19.35
C MET A 128 -13.19 -7.30 -20.11
N LYS A 129 -14.53 -7.30 -20.23
CA LYS A 129 -15.27 -8.35 -20.96
C LYS A 129 -15.01 -8.34 -22.47
N ARG A 130 -14.36 -7.28 -23.00
CA ARG A 130 -13.96 -7.19 -24.41
C ARG A 130 -12.78 -8.10 -24.78
N PHE A 131 -12.06 -8.62 -23.78
CA PHE A 131 -10.89 -9.46 -24.02
C PHE A 131 -11.28 -10.94 -23.96
N ASP A 132 -10.73 -11.74 -24.88
CA ASP A 132 -10.95 -13.18 -24.89
C ASP A 132 -10.39 -13.84 -23.63
N SER A 133 -11.16 -14.77 -23.07
CA SER A 133 -10.82 -15.49 -21.83
C SER A 133 -10.52 -14.55 -20.65
N TRP A 134 -11.23 -13.41 -20.56
CA TRP A 134 -11.04 -12.42 -19.51
C TRP A 134 -11.13 -13.02 -18.09
N GLN A 135 -11.97 -14.02 -17.88
CA GLN A 135 -12.12 -14.71 -16.59
C GLN A 135 -10.84 -15.43 -16.13
N ARG A 136 -9.89 -15.67 -17.03
CA ARG A 136 -8.58 -16.28 -16.71
C ARG A 136 -7.45 -15.27 -16.69
N LYS A 137 -7.67 -14.08 -17.22
CA LYS A 137 -6.63 -13.04 -17.39
C LYS A 137 -6.72 -11.95 -16.34
N PHE A 138 -7.91 -11.64 -15.84
CA PHE A 138 -8.09 -10.51 -14.94
C PHE A 138 -8.12 -10.93 -13.48
N ILE A 139 -7.28 -10.30 -12.66
CA ILE A 139 -7.24 -10.48 -11.20
C ILE A 139 -8.13 -9.41 -10.57
N PRO A 140 -9.13 -9.81 -9.76
CA PRO A 140 -10.04 -8.87 -9.12
C PRO A 140 -9.31 -8.14 -7.99
N ILE A 141 -9.30 -6.80 -8.04
CA ILE A 141 -8.78 -5.96 -6.94
C ILE A 141 -9.88 -5.08 -6.36
N SER A 142 -9.78 -4.80 -5.08
CA SER A 142 -10.63 -3.85 -4.35
C SER A 142 -9.83 -2.58 -4.09
N LEU A 143 -10.36 -1.43 -4.51
CA LEU A 143 -9.82 -0.12 -4.17
C LEU A 143 -10.69 0.47 -3.06
N HIS A 144 -10.08 0.73 -1.91
CA HIS A 144 -10.77 1.09 -0.69
C HIS A 144 -10.27 2.44 -0.19
N GLY A 145 -11.20 3.24 0.32
CA GLY A 145 -10.91 4.49 1.01
C GLY A 145 -11.65 4.50 2.33
N ASP A 146 -10.92 4.59 3.43
CA ASP A 146 -11.52 4.62 4.77
C ASP A 146 -10.79 5.58 5.70
N GLU A 147 -11.54 6.08 6.67
CA GLU A 147 -11.06 6.97 7.71
C GLU A 147 -10.40 6.16 8.81
N VAL A 148 -9.07 6.30 8.93
CA VAL A 148 -8.28 5.60 9.94
C VAL A 148 -7.85 6.56 11.05
N PRO A 149 -7.96 6.19 12.33
CA PRO A 149 -7.48 7.00 13.43
C PRO A 149 -5.95 7.01 13.44
N VAL A 150 -5.36 8.20 13.42
CA VAL A 150 -3.93 8.44 13.52
C VAL A 150 -3.62 9.18 14.82
N MET A 151 -2.71 8.62 15.60
CA MET A 151 -2.23 9.20 16.86
C MET A 151 -0.93 9.95 16.63
N GLY A 152 -0.80 11.13 17.22
CA GLY A 152 0.48 11.84 17.23
C GLY A 152 1.48 11.14 18.17
N VAL A 153 2.64 10.75 17.66
CA VAL A 153 3.71 10.19 18.51
C VAL A 153 4.14 11.24 19.52
N GLY A 154 3.99 10.94 20.82
CA GLY A 154 4.30 11.87 21.91
C GLY A 154 3.32 13.05 22.02
N LYS A 155 2.14 12.99 21.37
CA LYS A 155 1.09 14.01 21.45
C LYS A 155 -0.22 13.38 21.91
N ILE A 156 -1.04 14.16 22.63
CA ILE A 156 -2.32 13.68 23.19
C ILE A 156 -3.42 13.63 22.11
N TRP A 157 -3.23 14.29 20.96
CA TRP A 157 -4.24 14.34 19.92
C TRP A 157 -4.33 13.04 19.12
N SER A 158 -5.57 12.73 18.73
CA SER A 158 -5.94 11.75 17.69
C SER A 158 -6.67 12.49 16.57
N ARG A 159 -6.45 12.10 15.32
CA ARG A 159 -7.15 12.65 14.16
C ARG A 159 -7.48 11.54 13.17
N SER A 160 -8.58 11.70 12.46
CA SER A 160 -8.92 10.82 11.33
C SER A 160 -8.12 11.21 10.09
N VAL A 161 -7.62 10.21 9.38
CA VAL A 161 -6.97 10.35 8.08
C VAL A 161 -7.72 9.47 7.10
N LEU A 162 -8.18 10.05 5.99
CA LEU A 162 -8.66 9.27 4.86
C LEU A 162 -7.47 8.56 4.23
N SER A 163 -7.46 7.23 4.28
CA SER A 163 -6.44 6.38 3.69
C SER A 163 -7.02 5.66 2.49
N ILE A 164 -6.32 5.76 1.35
CA ILE A 164 -6.65 5.06 0.12
C ILE A 164 -5.69 3.90 -0.05
N THR A 165 -6.24 2.70 -0.13
CA THR A 165 -5.51 1.43 -0.23
C THR A 165 -6.15 0.54 -1.28
N TRP A 166 -5.44 -0.48 -1.72
CA TRP A 166 -6.03 -1.53 -2.55
C TRP A 166 -5.58 -2.91 -2.08
N MET A 167 -6.33 -3.94 -2.47
CA MET A 167 -5.98 -5.34 -2.18
C MET A 167 -6.47 -6.29 -3.27
N SER A 168 -5.83 -7.46 -3.38
CA SER A 168 -6.33 -8.57 -4.19
C SER A 168 -7.55 -9.21 -3.53
N MET A 169 -8.69 -9.18 -4.22
CA MET A 169 -9.91 -9.85 -3.75
C MET A 169 -9.79 -11.37 -3.83
N LEU A 170 -8.99 -11.87 -4.79
CA LEU A 170 -8.71 -13.30 -4.90
C LEU A 170 -7.93 -13.80 -3.70
N ALA A 171 -6.83 -13.12 -3.34
CA ALA A 171 -6.02 -13.50 -2.18
C ALA A 171 -6.83 -13.39 -0.88
N ASN A 172 -7.63 -12.33 -0.74
CA ASN A 172 -8.54 -12.17 0.39
C ASN A 172 -9.56 -13.33 0.48
N GLY A 173 -10.21 -13.67 -0.65
CA GLY A 173 -11.19 -14.76 -0.70
C GLY A 173 -10.60 -16.15 -0.40
N LEU A 174 -9.29 -16.31 -0.55
CA LEU A 174 -8.54 -17.53 -0.20
C LEU A 174 -7.93 -17.48 1.21
N GLY A 175 -8.27 -16.46 2.01
CA GLY A 175 -7.91 -16.39 3.43
C GLY A 175 -6.57 -15.75 3.73
N ALA A 176 -5.99 -14.98 2.80
CA ALA A 176 -4.78 -14.21 3.06
C ALA A 176 -5.01 -13.16 4.17
N LYS A 177 -3.98 -12.89 4.97
CA LYS A 177 -4.05 -11.90 6.04
C LYS A 177 -4.04 -10.49 5.43
N MET A 178 -4.87 -9.60 5.96
CA MET A 178 -4.94 -8.20 5.49
C MET A 178 -3.58 -7.49 5.49
N ALA A 179 -2.75 -7.76 6.50
CA ALA A 179 -1.40 -7.19 6.60
C ALA A 179 -0.46 -7.59 5.42
N ASP A 180 -0.77 -8.67 4.71
CA ASP A 180 0.02 -9.16 3.58
C ASP A 180 -0.53 -8.67 2.22
N ILE A 181 -1.80 -8.26 2.15
CA ILE A 181 -2.50 -8.00 0.86
C ILE A 181 -3.03 -6.58 0.70
N VAL A 182 -2.99 -5.75 1.75
CA VAL A 182 -3.42 -4.35 1.70
C VAL A 182 -2.23 -3.46 1.38
N PHE A 183 -2.29 -2.80 0.24
CA PHE A 183 -1.26 -1.92 -0.26
C PHE A 183 -1.70 -0.46 -0.18
N TYR A 184 -0.86 0.37 0.44
CA TYR A 184 -1.09 1.80 0.60
C TYR A 184 -0.87 2.55 -0.73
N ILE A 185 -1.78 3.47 -1.06
CA ILE A 185 -1.64 4.37 -2.21
C ILE A 185 -1.28 5.76 -1.76
N TRP A 186 -2.15 6.35 -0.93
CA TRP A 186 -2.10 7.76 -0.54
C TRP A 186 -3.06 8.01 0.63
N ALA A 187 -2.82 9.06 1.40
CA ALA A 187 -3.69 9.44 2.50
C ALA A 187 -3.68 10.95 2.77
N ILE A 188 -4.77 11.44 3.39
CA ILE A 188 -4.95 12.86 3.70
C ILE A 188 -5.78 13.07 4.97
N PHE A 189 -5.48 14.12 5.71
CA PHE A 189 -6.43 14.66 6.69
C PHE A 189 -7.55 15.39 5.94
N GLU A 190 -8.80 14.95 6.06
CA GLU A 190 -9.92 15.49 5.27
C GLU A 190 -10.01 17.04 5.31
N LYS A 191 -9.73 17.65 6.46
CA LYS A 191 -9.66 19.12 6.62
C LYS A 191 -8.66 19.85 5.71
N ASN A 192 -7.69 19.13 5.14
CA ASN A 192 -6.71 19.66 4.20
C ASN A 192 -7.14 19.44 2.73
N SER A 193 -8.22 18.67 2.50
CA SER A 193 -8.75 18.41 1.17
C SER A 193 -9.45 19.66 0.62
N LEU A 194 -9.02 20.11 -0.55
CA LEU A 194 -9.69 21.15 -1.32
C LEU A 194 -10.89 20.52 -2.05
N PRO A 195 -12.13 20.95 -1.80
CA PRO A 195 -13.29 20.48 -2.54
C PRO A 195 -13.20 20.93 -4.00
N SER A 196 -13.77 20.12 -4.90
CA SER A 196 -13.88 20.52 -6.31
C SER A 196 -15.03 21.50 -6.48
N SER A 197 -14.85 22.51 -7.34
CA SER A 197 -15.88 23.52 -7.65
C SER A 197 -15.87 23.85 -9.15
N THR A 198 -16.81 24.65 -9.61
CA THR A 198 -16.85 25.11 -10.99
C THR A 198 -15.59 25.92 -11.31
N GLY A 199 -14.70 25.34 -12.12
CA GLY A 199 -13.43 25.95 -12.51
C GLY A 199 -12.23 25.61 -11.59
N THR A 200 -12.41 24.82 -10.53
CA THR A 200 -11.31 24.39 -9.66
C THR A 200 -11.32 22.88 -9.46
N VAL A 201 -10.21 22.23 -9.80
CA VAL A 201 -9.99 20.80 -9.59
C VAL A 201 -9.55 20.61 -8.14
N GLY A 202 -10.36 19.91 -7.34
CA GLY A 202 -10.05 19.64 -5.94
C GLY A 202 -9.09 18.47 -5.74
N THR A 203 -8.68 18.25 -4.49
CA THR A 203 -7.71 17.20 -4.11
C THR A 203 -8.15 15.82 -4.58
N MET A 204 -9.37 15.42 -4.22
CA MET A 204 -9.87 14.08 -4.56
C MET A 204 -10.03 13.91 -6.08
N GLN A 205 -10.44 14.96 -6.80
CA GLN A 205 -10.55 14.88 -8.26
C GLN A 205 -9.17 14.70 -8.91
N THR A 206 -8.13 15.37 -8.39
CA THR A 206 -6.74 15.18 -8.82
C THR A 206 -6.27 13.75 -8.55
N LEU A 207 -6.46 13.23 -7.33
CA LEU A 207 -6.15 11.84 -7.00
C LEU A 207 -6.83 10.86 -7.96
N TRP A 208 -8.14 10.99 -8.17
CA TRP A 208 -8.88 10.07 -9.03
C TRP A 208 -8.46 10.15 -10.51
N ARG A 209 -8.01 11.32 -10.99
CA ARG A 209 -7.44 11.44 -12.33
C ARG A 209 -6.14 10.65 -12.45
N VAL A 210 -5.26 10.76 -11.47
CA VAL A 210 -4.00 10.00 -11.42
C VAL A 210 -4.27 8.50 -11.35
N LEU A 211 -5.15 8.05 -10.45
CA LEU A 211 -5.48 6.63 -10.30
C LEU A 211 -6.18 6.08 -11.54
N ARG A 212 -7.12 6.82 -12.12
CA ARG A 212 -7.78 6.42 -13.37
C ARG A 212 -6.76 6.23 -14.49
N TRP A 213 -5.86 7.19 -14.68
CA TRP A 213 -4.79 7.08 -15.68
C TRP A 213 -3.93 5.83 -15.43
N SER A 214 -3.50 5.63 -14.18
CA SER A 214 -2.69 4.48 -13.79
C SER A 214 -3.38 3.14 -14.09
N PHE A 215 -4.64 2.96 -13.71
CA PHE A 215 -5.38 1.73 -14.03
C PHE A 215 -5.67 1.56 -15.53
N GLN A 216 -5.80 2.66 -16.28
CA GLN A 216 -5.94 2.62 -17.73
C GLN A 216 -4.67 2.10 -18.42
N CYS A 217 -3.47 2.44 -17.91
CA CYS A 217 -2.22 1.86 -18.42
C CYS A 217 -2.25 0.33 -18.32
N ILE A 218 -2.61 -0.22 -17.15
CA ILE A 218 -2.71 -1.68 -16.93
C ILE A 218 -3.69 -2.33 -17.92
N LEU A 219 -4.87 -1.72 -18.10
CA LEU A 219 -5.92 -2.25 -18.98
C LEU A 219 -5.53 -2.21 -20.47
N ASN A 220 -4.68 -1.26 -20.87
CA ASN A 220 -4.25 -1.10 -22.26
C ASN A 220 -3.05 -2.00 -22.59
N GLU A 221 -2.23 -2.35 -21.60
CA GLU A 221 -1.09 -3.27 -21.74
C GLU A 221 -1.51 -4.77 -21.72
N SER A 222 -2.80 -5.07 -21.47
CA SER A 222 -3.32 -6.42 -21.21
C SER A 222 -3.35 -7.40 -22.40
N HIS A 223 -2.60 -7.15 -23.48
CA HIS A 223 -2.67 -7.98 -24.68
C HIS A 223 -1.93 -9.33 -24.55
N THR A 224 -1.11 -9.55 -23.51
CA THR A 224 -0.22 -10.74 -23.44
C THR A 224 -0.09 -11.46 -22.09
N THR A 225 -0.62 -10.96 -20.96
CA THR A 225 -0.39 -11.57 -19.62
C THR A 225 -1.54 -11.34 -18.61
N LEU A 226 -1.50 -11.98 -17.42
CA LEU A 226 -2.43 -11.71 -16.31
C LEU A 226 -2.41 -10.22 -15.93
N CYS A 227 -3.58 -9.60 -15.74
CA CYS A 227 -3.71 -8.17 -15.44
C CYS A 227 -4.62 -7.91 -14.24
N ALA A 228 -4.24 -7.01 -13.35
CA ALA A 228 -5.10 -6.59 -12.24
C ALA A 228 -6.09 -5.52 -12.69
N VAL A 229 -7.38 -5.67 -12.36
CA VAL A 229 -8.41 -4.68 -12.73
C VAL A 229 -9.32 -4.37 -11.54
N PRO A 230 -9.54 -3.08 -11.24
CA PRO A 230 -10.38 -2.66 -10.13
C PRO A 230 -11.83 -3.09 -10.32
N CYS A 231 -12.36 -3.84 -9.35
CA CYS A 231 -13.75 -4.29 -9.31
C CYS A 231 -14.65 -3.36 -8.47
N PHE A 232 -14.07 -2.54 -7.60
CA PHE A 232 -14.85 -1.74 -6.67
C PHE A 232 -14.17 -0.41 -6.37
N LEU A 233 -14.87 0.68 -6.68
CA LEU A 233 -14.72 1.97 -6.03
C LEU A 233 -15.95 2.09 -5.14
N SER A 234 -15.83 1.87 -3.82
CA SER A 234 -16.94 2.12 -2.91
C SER A 234 -17.23 3.62 -2.90
N ARG A 235 -18.21 4.05 -3.68
CA ARG A 235 -18.69 5.45 -3.74
C ARG A 235 -19.41 5.92 -2.46
N GLN A 236 -19.43 5.10 -1.40
CA GLN A 236 -20.36 5.26 -0.29
C GLN A 236 -20.07 6.43 0.66
N SER A 237 -18.92 7.10 0.58
CA SER A 237 -18.59 8.25 1.44
C SER A 237 -18.64 9.62 0.74
N PHE A 238 -18.88 9.71 -0.57
CA PHE A 238 -18.66 10.97 -1.32
C PHE A 238 -19.92 11.64 -1.92
N LEU A 239 -21.12 11.13 -1.63
CA LEU A 239 -22.39 11.77 -2.01
C LEU A 239 -23.21 12.27 -0.81
N ALA A 240 -22.61 12.36 0.37
CA ALA A 240 -23.24 12.92 1.55
C ALA A 240 -22.37 14.02 2.17
N ARG A 241 -22.27 15.17 1.47
CA ARG A 241 -22.23 16.55 2.01
C ARG A 241 -21.96 17.53 0.88
#